data_AF-A0AAU1V0U6-F1
#
_entry.id   AF-A0AAU1V0U6-F1
#
_cell.length_a   1.000
_cell.length_b   1.000
_cell.length_c   1.000
_cell.angle_alpha   90.00
_cell.angle_beta   90.00
_cell.angle_gamma   90.00
#
_symmetry.space_group_name_H-M   'P 1'
#
loop_
_entity.id
_entity.type
_entity.pdbx_description
1 polymer ?
#
loop_
_entity_poly.entity_id
_entity_poly.type
_entity_poly.pdbx_seq_one_letter_code
_entity_poly.pdbx_strand_id
1 'polypeptide(L)'
;MAVRPAKPQAPRPVVRPTVVPDEVAGRPCPSCGTPNPPDRRFCRRCATDLKPTAKAAPLPWWRTVWPFRRRVRAGSGRAVRLLVILAVVVALCAGVFLLLPAGRALFEDTRDKLSDPKAVTPSGIEASAQIPGHPAKNTTDGLRNRYWGMPAAGASVTYTFGKPFRMVDLIITNGASKEPQEYAREGRALQMDLEVTTADGERHDKELTLSDKPGAQPIPTGISDVKKVRLVLHSATGLKPGRHLALAEVEFFQRG
;
A
#
# COMPACT_ATOMS: atom_id res chain seq x y z
N MET A 1 -73.91 19.30 38.80
CA MET A 1 -74.24 18.27 39.80
C MET A 1 -75.28 17.30 39.24
N ALA A 2 -75.33 16.11 39.84
CA ALA A 2 -76.34 15.05 39.71
C ALA A 2 -76.12 14.00 38.59
N VAL A 3 -75.46 12.92 39.00
CA VAL A 3 -75.49 11.60 38.36
C VAL A 3 -76.87 10.97 38.59
N ARG A 4 -77.48 10.42 37.52
CA ARG A 4 -78.74 9.67 37.61
C ARG A 4 -78.49 8.19 37.96
N PRO A 5 -79.46 7.51 38.59
CA PRO A 5 -79.26 6.22 39.24
C PRO A 5 -79.09 5.07 38.23
N ALA A 6 -78.44 3.99 38.67
CA ALA A 6 -78.19 2.81 37.86
C ALA A 6 -79.48 2.09 37.44
N LYS A 7 -79.52 1.61 36.19
CA LYS A 7 -80.61 0.81 35.62
C LYS A 7 -80.60 -0.61 36.19
N PRO A 8 -81.77 -1.23 36.46
CA PRO A 8 -81.85 -2.61 36.95
C PRO A 8 -81.26 -3.62 35.95
N GLN A 9 -80.50 -4.61 36.43
CA GLN A 9 -80.02 -5.74 35.63
C GLN A 9 -81.09 -6.84 35.55
N ALA A 10 -81.29 -7.37 34.34
CA ALA A 10 -82.20 -8.49 34.09
C ALA A 10 -81.65 -9.81 34.68
N PRO A 11 -82.54 -10.73 35.14
CA PRO A 11 -82.12 -12.01 35.70
C PRO A 11 -81.39 -12.88 34.67
N ARG A 12 -80.39 -13.63 35.15
CA ARG A 12 -79.56 -14.50 34.31
C ARG A 12 -80.40 -15.64 33.73
N PRO A 13 -80.37 -15.87 32.41
CA PRO A 13 -81.15 -16.93 31.78
C PRO A 13 -80.68 -18.32 32.25
N VAL A 14 -81.64 -19.15 32.66
CA VAL A 14 -81.43 -20.55 33.00
C VAL A 14 -81.51 -21.36 31.70
N VAL A 15 -80.40 -22.01 31.32
CA VAL A 15 -80.34 -22.86 30.12
C VAL A 15 -81.07 -24.17 30.42
N ARG A 16 -82.21 -24.40 29.77
CA ARG A 16 -82.85 -25.72 29.74
C ARG A 16 -81.97 -26.69 28.94
N PRO A 17 -81.61 -27.87 29.48
CA PRO A 17 -80.95 -28.89 28.67
C PRO A 17 -81.91 -29.36 27.59
N THR A 18 -81.58 -29.10 26.33
CA THR A 18 -82.31 -29.64 25.18
C THR A 18 -82.04 -31.15 25.11
N VAL A 19 -83.09 -31.96 25.17
CA VAL A 19 -83.01 -33.38 24.87
C VAL A 19 -82.60 -33.53 23.41
N VAL A 20 -81.40 -34.04 23.16
CA VAL A 20 -80.91 -34.34 21.80
C VAL A 20 -81.45 -35.71 21.42
N PRO A 21 -82.22 -35.85 20.33
CA PRO A 21 -82.67 -37.16 19.86
C PRO A 21 -81.47 -38.06 19.55
N ASP A 22 -81.47 -39.28 20.09
CA ASP A 22 -80.32 -40.20 20.05
C ASP A 22 -80.15 -40.93 18.71
N GLU A 23 -81.08 -40.77 17.76
CA GLU A 23 -81.05 -41.46 16.48
C GLU A 23 -80.63 -40.53 15.35
N VAL A 24 -79.33 -40.23 15.32
CA VAL A 24 -78.72 -39.58 14.17
C VAL A 24 -78.31 -40.66 13.17
N ALA A 25 -79.16 -40.90 12.16
CA ALA A 25 -78.84 -41.74 11.03
C ALA A 25 -77.74 -41.09 10.16
N GLY A 26 -76.63 -41.79 9.95
CA GLY A 26 -75.53 -41.31 9.11
C GLY A 26 -74.32 -42.23 9.13
N ARG A 27 -73.34 -41.97 8.24
CA ARG A 27 -72.21 -42.88 8.01
C ARG A 27 -71.42 -43.11 9.31
N PRO A 28 -71.10 -44.36 9.67
CA PRO A 28 -70.28 -44.64 10.84
C PRO A 28 -68.88 -44.07 10.65
N CYS A 29 -68.32 -43.50 11.71
CA CYS A 29 -66.94 -43.04 11.71
C CYS A 29 -65.99 -44.21 11.40
N PRO A 30 -65.02 -44.05 10.48
CA PRO A 30 -64.09 -45.12 10.12
C PRO A 30 -63.15 -45.52 11.27
N SER A 31 -63.00 -44.69 12.30
CA SER A 31 -62.12 -44.97 13.44
C SER A 31 -62.87 -45.54 14.66
N CYS A 32 -64.04 -45.01 15.02
CA CYS A 32 -64.75 -45.41 16.24
C CYS A 32 -66.18 -45.93 16.04
N GLY A 33 -66.64 -46.05 14.79
CA GLY A 33 -67.96 -46.60 14.45
C GLY A 33 -69.17 -45.73 14.78
N THR A 34 -69.01 -44.61 15.49
CA THR A 34 -70.13 -43.74 15.89
C THR A 34 -70.85 -43.17 14.65
N PRO A 35 -72.19 -43.25 14.56
CA PRO A 35 -72.93 -42.64 13.45
C PRO A 35 -72.87 -41.11 13.58
N ASN A 36 -72.56 -40.46 12.46
CA ASN A 36 -72.44 -39.00 12.36
C ASN A 36 -73.32 -38.49 11.22
N PRO A 37 -74.00 -37.35 11.38
CA PRO A 37 -74.82 -36.79 10.32
C PRO A 37 -73.92 -36.34 9.14
N PRO A 38 -74.44 -36.38 7.89
CA PRO A 38 -73.64 -36.25 6.67
C PRO A 38 -72.97 -34.88 6.47
N ASP A 39 -73.40 -33.87 7.21
CA ASP A 39 -72.88 -32.51 7.19
C ASP A 39 -71.64 -32.31 8.08
N ARG A 40 -71.33 -33.24 9.01
CA ARG A 40 -70.15 -33.11 9.89
C ARG A 40 -68.84 -33.39 9.15
N ARG A 41 -67.85 -32.55 9.46
CA ARG A 41 -66.45 -32.71 9.03
C ARG A 41 -65.65 -33.61 9.98
N PHE A 42 -65.94 -33.56 11.27
CA PHE A 42 -65.25 -34.34 12.30
C PHE A 42 -66.23 -35.22 13.09
N CYS A 43 -65.76 -36.37 13.55
CA CYS A 43 -66.54 -37.29 14.36
C CYS A 43 -66.94 -36.66 15.70
N ARG A 44 -68.21 -36.79 16.09
CA ARG A 44 -68.75 -36.28 17.35
C ARG A 44 -68.17 -36.93 18.60
N ARG A 45 -67.57 -38.12 18.49
CA ARG A 45 -67.02 -38.88 19.63
C ARG A 45 -65.50 -38.83 19.71
N CYS A 46 -64.79 -39.12 18.61
CA CYS A 46 -63.33 -39.23 18.60
C CYS A 46 -62.61 -38.15 17.78
N ALA A 47 -63.34 -37.15 17.25
CA ALA A 47 -62.81 -36.05 16.42
C ALA A 47 -62.09 -36.44 15.11
N THR A 48 -62.11 -37.71 14.69
CA THR A 48 -61.56 -38.13 13.39
C THR A 48 -62.23 -37.39 12.22
N ASP A 49 -61.44 -36.92 11.25
CA ASP A 49 -61.94 -36.30 10.02
C ASP A 49 -62.74 -37.33 9.20
N LEU A 50 -64.01 -37.03 8.94
CA LEU A 50 -64.94 -37.87 8.18
C LEU A 50 -64.83 -37.62 6.67
N LYS A 51 -64.17 -36.52 6.26
CA LYS A 51 -63.94 -36.14 4.87
C LYS A 51 -62.45 -35.83 4.66
N PRO A 52 -61.55 -36.80 4.87
CA PRO A 52 -60.13 -36.58 4.60
C PRO A 52 -59.96 -36.26 3.11
N THR A 53 -59.64 -35.01 2.80
CA THR A 53 -59.28 -34.62 1.44
C THR A 53 -57.99 -35.36 1.09
N ALA A 54 -58.03 -36.21 0.05
CA ALA A 54 -56.83 -36.85 -0.46
C ALA A 54 -55.81 -35.77 -0.81
N LYS A 55 -54.67 -35.76 -0.11
CA LYS A 55 -53.55 -34.90 -0.49
C LYS A 55 -53.07 -35.37 -1.86
N ALA A 56 -53.01 -34.45 -2.82
CA ALA A 56 -52.47 -34.75 -4.13
C ALA A 56 -51.06 -35.34 -3.97
N ALA A 57 -50.79 -36.44 -4.68
CA ALA A 57 -49.48 -37.07 -4.66
C ALA A 57 -48.40 -36.04 -5.07
N PRO A 58 -47.22 -36.07 -4.44
CA PRO A 58 -46.13 -35.19 -4.84
C PRO A 58 -45.81 -35.41 -6.33
N LEU A 59 -45.67 -34.31 -7.06
CA LEU A 59 -45.31 -34.39 -8.48
C LEU A 59 -43.90 -34.99 -8.63
N PRO A 60 -43.66 -35.81 -9.66
CA PRO A 60 -42.32 -36.30 -9.98
C PRO A 60 -41.34 -35.15 -10.20
N TRP A 61 -40.11 -35.30 -9.70
CA TRP A 61 -39.08 -34.25 -9.70
C TRP A 61 -38.84 -33.61 -11.08
N TRP A 62 -38.96 -34.40 -12.16
CA TRP A 62 -38.77 -33.91 -13.53
C TRP A 62 -39.86 -32.90 -13.98
N ARG A 63 -41.09 -32.95 -13.43
CA ARG A 63 -42.13 -31.93 -13.69
C ARG A 63 -41.94 -30.65 -12.88
N THR A 64 -41.14 -30.68 -11.82
CA THR A 64 -40.76 -29.46 -11.06
C THR A 64 -39.56 -28.74 -11.66
N VAL A 65 -38.67 -29.44 -12.37
CA VAL A 65 -37.47 -28.86 -13.00
C VAL A 65 -37.76 -28.37 -14.43
N TRP A 66 -38.82 -28.88 -15.10
CA TRP A 66 -39.12 -28.59 -16.50
C TRP A 66 -40.54 -28.01 -16.68
N PRO A 67 -40.64 -26.68 -16.85
CA PRO A 67 -40.66 -26.14 -18.20
C PRO A 67 -39.64 -25.01 -18.40
N PHE A 68 -38.92 -25.04 -19.53
CA PHE A 68 -38.03 -23.96 -20.02
C PHE A 68 -38.72 -22.60 -20.24
N ARG A 69 -40.03 -22.51 -19.99
CA ARG A 69 -40.77 -21.25 -19.92
C ARG A 69 -41.62 -21.22 -18.65
N ARG A 70 -40.97 -21.07 -17.49
CA ARG A 70 -41.60 -20.25 -16.44
C ARG A 70 -41.83 -18.88 -17.07
N ARG A 71 -43.07 -18.56 -17.45
CA ARG A 71 -43.51 -17.17 -17.52
C ARG A 71 -43.47 -16.61 -16.09
N VAL A 72 -42.26 -16.38 -15.60
CA VAL A 72 -42.04 -15.37 -14.57
C VAL A 72 -42.54 -14.10 -15.23
N ARG A 73 -43.56 -13.47 -14.64
CA ARG A 73 -43.87 -12.07 -14.93
C ARG A 73 -42.53 -11.36 -15.01
N ALA A 74 -42.20 -10.82 -16.18
CA ALA A 74 -40.96 -10.09 -16.38
C ALA A 74 -41.01 -8.88 -15.46
N GLY A 75 -40.45 -9.02 -14.25
CA GLY A 75 -40.17 -7.90 -13.39
C GLY A 75 -39.09 -7.11 -14.09
N SER A 76 -39.44 -5.90 -14.53
CA SER A 76 -38.62 -4.94 -15.28
C SER A 76 -37.24 -4.64 -14.69
N GLY A 77 -36.93 -5.12 -13.47
CA GLY A 77 -35.67 -4.89 -12.79
C GLY A 77 -34.51 -5.84 -13.14
N ARG A 78 -34.74 -7.05 -13.68
CA ARG A 78 -33.62 -8.02 -13.86
C ARG A 78 -32.71 -7.66 -15.04
N ALA A 79 -33.29 -7.21 -16.16
CA ALA A 79 -32.54 -6.70 -17.31
C ALA A 79 -31.85 -5.37 -16.97
N VAL A 80 -32.55 -4.47 -16.28
CA VAL A 80 -31.97 -3.20 -15.80
C VAL A 80 -30.80 -3.45 -14.86
N ARG A 81 -30.91 -4.38 -13.90
CA ARG A 81 -29.81 -4.74 -13.00
C ARG A 81 -28.60 -5.30 -13.73
N LEU A 82 -28.81 -6.14 -14.75
CA LEU A 82 -27.72 -6.66 -15.58
C LEU A 82 -27.01 -5.54 -16.35
N LEU A 83 -27.78 -4.62 -16.95
CA LEU A 83 -27.23 -3.47 -17.67
C LEU A 83 -26.43 -2.55 -16.75
N VAL A 84 -26.90 -2.31 -15.53
CA VAL A 84 -26.17 -1.52 -14.53
C VAL A 84 -24.86 -2.20 -14.14
N ILE A 85 -24.86 -3.52 -13.90
CA ILE A 85 -23.63 -4.26 -13.58
C ILE A 85 -22.63 -4.19 -14.74
N LEU A 86 -23.09 -4.40 -15.98
CA LEU A 86 -22.24 -4.28 -17.17
C LEU A 86 -21.68 -2.88 -17.32
N ALA A 87 -22.48 -1.84 -17.13
CA ALA A 87 -22.02 -0.45 -17.19
C ALA A 87 -20.96 -0.15 -16.12
N VAL A 88 -21.12 -0.65 -14.89
CA VAL A 88 -20.12 -0.51 -13.82
C VAL A 88 -18.83 -1.24 -14.17
N VAL A 89 -18.92 -2.48 -14.67
CA VAL A 89 -17.73 -3.25 -15.07
C VAL A 89 -16.99 -2.54 -16.20
N VAL A 90 -17.70 -2.06 -17.22
CA VAL A 90 -17.11 -1.29 -18.32
C VAL A 90 -16.47 0.00 -17.81
N ALA A 91 -17.12 0.72 -16.90
CA ALA A 91 -16.57 1.93 -16.29
C ALA A 91 -15.30 1.64 -15.48
N LEU A 92 -15.26 0.54 -14.73
CA LEU A 92 -14.06 0.10 -14.00
C LEU A 92 -12.94 -0.30 -14.95
N CYS A 93 -13.23 -1.07 -16.00
CA CYS A 93 -12.25 -1.44 -17.02
C CYS A 93 -11.71 -0.21 -17.75
N ALA A 94 -12.57 0.73 -18.12
CA ALA A 94 -12.17 1.99 -18.75
C ALA A 94 -11.35 2.85 -17.78
N GLY A 95 -11.75 2.95 -16.51
CA GLY A 95 -11.00 3.64 -15.47
C GLY A 95 -9.59 3.05 -15.29
N VAL A 96 -9.47 1.74 -15.19
CA VAL A 96 -8.17 1.04 -15.15
C VAL A 96 -7.38 1.33 -16.43
N PHE A 97 -7.97 1.16 -17.61
CA PHE A 97 -7.29 1.39 -18.88
C PHE A 97 -6.77 2.83 -19.06
N LEU A 98 -7.56 3.82 -18.66
CA LEU A 98 -7.19 5.24 -18.74
C LEU A 98 -6.17 5.66 -17.66
N LEU A 99 -6.21 5.04 -16.47
CA LEU A 99 -5.29 5.32 -15.38
C LEU A 99 -3.98 4.50 -15.45
N LEU A 100 -3.97 3.39 -16.17
CA LEU A 100 -2.78 2.56 -16.40
C LEU A 100 -1.57 3.32 -16.99
N PRO A 101 -1.70 4.15 -18.05
CA PRO A 101 -0.55 4.90 -18.57
C PRO A 101 -0.02 5.93 -17.57
N ALA A 102 -0.89 6.58 -16.80
CA ALA A 102 -0.47 7.51 -15.74
C ALA A 102 0.24 6.79 -14.58
N GLY A 103 -0.26 5.61 -14.20
CA GLY A 103 0.37 4.76 -13.18
C GLY A 103 1.72 4.20 -13.63
N ARG A 104 1.85 3.81 -14.91
CA ARG A 104 3.13 3.37 -15.51
C ARG A 104 4.15 4.50 -15.51
N ALA A 105 3.78 5.71 -15.96
CA ALA A 105 4.67 6.86 -15.97
C ALA A 105 5.15 7.25 -14.55
N LEU A 106 4.26 7.20 -13.56
CA LEU A 106 4.62 7.47 -12.17
C LEU A 106 5.54 6.39 -11.58
N PHE A 107 5.29 5.11 -11.92
CA PHE A 107 6.11 4.00 -11.48
C PHE A 107 7.49 4.00 -12.13
N GLU A 108 7.58 4.36 -13.41
CA GLU A 108 8.85 4.50 -14.15
C GLU A 108 9.68 5.68 -13.66
N ASP A 109 9.06 6.85 -13.39
CA ASP A 109 9.75 8.00 -12.77
C ASP A 109 10.24 7.70 -11.34
N THR A 110 9.46 6.92 -10.58
CA THR A 110 9.87 6.46 -9.25
C THR A 110 10.99 5.41 -9.35
N ARG A 111 10.89 4.45 -10.29
CA ARG A 111 11.93 3.46 -10.52
C ARG A 111 13.23 4.12 -10.99
N ASP A 112 13.15 5.12 -11.85
CA ASP A 112 14.31 5.86 -12.34
C ASP A 112 15.02 6.65 -11.24
N LYS A 113 14.27 7.09 -10.22
CA LYS A 113 14.80 7.68 -8.98
C LYS A 113 15.29 6.65 -7.96
N LEU A 114 14.95 5.37 -8.15
CA LEU A 114 15.30 4.24 -7.29
C LEU A 114 16.27 3.24 -7.94
N SER A 115 16.71 3.46 -9.18
CA SER A 115 17.84 2.70 -9.75
C SER A 115 19.06 3.02 -8.91
N ASP A 116 19.59 2.00 -8.21
CA ASP A 116 20.69 2.16 -7.28
C ASP A 116 21.88 2.87 -7.96
N PRO A 117 22.32 4.04 -7.44
CA PRO A 117 23.47 4.73 -7.98
C PRO A 117 24.69 3.81 -8.01
N LYS A 118 25.35 3.72 -9.17
CA LYS A 118 26.52 2.87 -9.35
C LYS A 118 27.79 3.64 -9.03
N ALA A 119 28.57 3.16 -8.07
CA ALA A 119 29.87 3.74 -7.73
C ALA A 119 30.85 3.65 -8.90
N VAL A 120 31.61 4.71 -9.13
CA VAL A 120 32.64 4.84 -10.18
C VAL A 120 33.99 5.08 -9.51
N THR A 121 34.94 4.16 -9.73
CA THR A 121 36.29 4.27 -9.20
C THR A 121 37.17 5.08 -10.17
N PRO A 122 37.92 6.09 -9.69
CA PRO A 122 38.87 6.81 -10.53
C PRO A 122 40.05 5.91 -10.94
N SER A 123 40.57 6.15 -12.14
CA SER A 123 41.77 5.46 -12.66
C SER A 123 43.07 6.08 -12.18
N GLY A 124 43.05 7.35 -11.75
CA GLY A 124 44.23 8.05 -11.24
C GLY A 124 43.86 9.05 -10.16
N ILE A 125 44.76 9.21 -9.18
CA ILE A 125 44.58 10.09 -8.02
C ILE A 125 45.89 10.82 -7.78
N GLU A 126 45.84 12.15 -7.82
CA GLU A 126 47.01 13.02 -7.63
C GLU A 126 46.69 14.10 -6.62
N ALA A 127 47.54 14.25 -5.60
CA ALA A 127 47.40 15.29 -4.59
C ALA A 127 48.48 16.36 -4.79
N SER A 128 48.13 17.63 -4.57
CA SER A 128 49.13 18.70 -4.53
C SER A 128 50.03 18.62 -3.29
N ALA A 129 49.54 18.03 -2.21
CA ALA A 129 50.29 17.77 -0.99
C ALA A 129 49.72 16.56 -0.25
N GLN A 130 50.58 15.83 0.46
CA GLN A 130 50.16 14.75 1.36
C GLN A 130 51.18 14.57 2.47
N ILE A 131 50.72 14.12 3.64
CA ILE A 131 51.61 13.77 4.76
C ILE A 131 51.98 12.29 4.72
N PRO A 132 53.13 11.89 5.31
CA PRO A 132 53.51 10.49 5.44
C PRO A 132 52.41 9.65 6.12
N GLY A 133 52.12 8.47 5.58
CA GLY A 133 51.10 7.55 6.12
C GLY A 133 49.65 7.84 5.70
N HIS A 134 49.37 9.02 5.15
CA HIS A 134 48.01 9.42 4.77
C HIS A 134 47.94 9.93 3.31
N PRO A 135 48.26 9.08 2.31
CA PRO A 135 48.24 9.48 0.90
C PRO A 135 46.83 9.73 0.37
N ALA A 136 46.72 10.46 -0.74
CA ALA A 136 45.42 10.76 -1.38
C ALA A 136 44.63 9.51 -1.79
N LYS A 137 45.32 8.40 -2.09
CA LYS A 137 44.69 7.12 -2.44
C LYS A 137 43.76 6.58 -1.36
N ASN A 138 43.96 6.96 -0.10
CA ASN A 138 43.08 6.57 1.00
C ASN A 138 41.66 7.13 0.86
N THR A 139 41.42 8.11 -0.02
CA THR A 139 40.08 8.67 -0.23
C THR A 139 39.15 7.82 -1.09
N THR A 140 39.63 6.71 -1.65
CA THR A 140 38.83 5.86 -2.55
C THR A 140 39.08 4.38 -2.28
N ASP A 141 39.58 4.03 -1.09
CA ASP A 141 39.90 2.64 -0.74
C ASP A 141 38.70 1.93 -0.09
N GLY A 142 37.57 2.62 0.09
CA GLY A 142 36.36 2.13 0.73
C GLY A 142 36.48 2.01 2.25
N LEU A 143 37.63 2.39 2.84
CA LEU A 143 37.91 2.30 4.26
C LEU A 143 37.80 3.67 4.91
N ARG A 144 36.69 3.88 5.63
CA ARG A 144 36.38 5.16 6.28
C ARG A 144 37.14 5.41 7.60
N ASN A 145 38.19 4.64 7.85
CA ASN A 145 39.15 4.81 8.94
C ASN A 145 40.57 5.08 8.43
N ARG A 146 40.74 5.17 7.12
CA ARG A 146 41.92 5.74 6.46
C ARG A 146 41.49 7.06 5.82
N TYR A 147 42.47 7.93 5.64
CA TYR A 147 42.19 9.27 5.13
C TYR A 147 43.41 9.82 4.39
N TRP A 148 43.16 10.78 3.52
CA TRP A 148 44.19 11.66 2.99
C TRP A 148 44.45 12.79 3.97
N GLY A 149 45.70 12.91 4.39
CA GLY A 149 46.17 13.94 5.30
C GLY A 149 46.95 14.99 4.54
N MET A 150 46.63 16.26 4.77
CA MET A 150 47.27 17.39 4.11
C MET A 150 47.73 18.45 5.12
N PRO A 151 48.91 19.06 4.90
CA PRO A 151 49.56 19.89 5.91
C PRO A 151 48.83 21.22 6.18
N ALA A 152 48.09 21.74 5.20
CA ALA A 152 47.41 23.03 5.30
C ALA A 152 46.19 23.08 4.38
N ALA A 153 45.31 24.06 4.61
CA ALA A 153 44.23 24.42 3.70
C ALA A 153 44.78 24.92 2.35
N GLY A 154 43.98 24.81 1.30
CA GLY A 154 44.37 25.08 -0.10
C GLY A 154 45.00 23.89 -0.80
N ALA A 155 45.24 22.78 -0.10
CA ALA A 155 45.64 21.52 -0.74
C ALA A 155 44.49 20.98 -1.62
N SER A 156 44.87 20.30 -2.69
CA SER A 156 43.93 19.76 -3.66
C SER A 156 44.22 18.31 -4.01
N VAL A 157 43.16 17.58 -4.34
CA VAL A 157 43.22 16.22 -4.87
C VAL A 157 42.47 16.16 -6.19
N THR A 158 43.09 15.53 -7.18
CA THR A 158 42.57 15.39 -8.53
C THR A 158 42.34 13.91 -8.82
N TYR A 159 41.13 13.60 -9.23
CA TYR A 159 40.67 12.29 -9.65
C TYR A 159 40.50 12.28 -11.16
N THR A 160 41.06 11.28 -11.82
CA THR A 160 40.91 11.07 -13.27
C THR A 160 40.16 9.79 -13.55
N PHE A 161 39.32 9.80 -14.59
CA PHE A 161 38.48 8.66 -14.97
C PHE A 161 38.82 8.21 -16.38
N GLY A 162 39.08 6.91 -16.53
CA GLY A 162 39.47 6.33 -17.81
C GLY A 162 38.38 6.39 -18.88
N LYS A 163 37.11 6.44 -18.48
CA LYS A 163 35.95 6.61 -19.36
C LYS A 163 35.10 7.77 -18.86
N PRO A 164 34.71 8.73 -19.73
CA PRO A 164 33.74 9.75 -19.38
C PRO A 164 32.45 9.12 -18.88
N PHE A 165 31.84 9.72 -17.86
CA PHE A 165 30.58 9.23 -17.31
C PHE A 165 29.71 10.39 -16.83
N ARG A 166 28.42 10.12 -16.64
CA ARG A 166 27.49 11.09 -16.04
C ARG A 166 27.54 10.98 -14.53
N MET A 167 28.16 11.97 -13.88
CA MET A 167 28.25 12.06 -12.42
C MET A 167 26.97 12.65 -11.84
N VAL A 168 26.17 11.80 -11.20
CA VAL A 168 24.88 12.19 -10.60
C VAL A 168 25.04 12.68 -9.17
N ASP A 169 25.89 12.00 -8.39
CA ASP A 169 26.17 12.31 -6.99
C ASP A 169 27.66 12.18 -6.69
N LEU A 170 28.10 13.03 -5.75
CA LEU A 170 29.39 12.98 -5.09
C LEU A 170 29.15 12.83 -3.59
N ILE A 171 29.68 11.78 -2.96
CA ILE A 171 29.58 11.58 -1.52
C ILE A 171 30.94 11.85 -0.88
N ILE A 172 30.95 12.68 0.17
CA ILE A 172 32.17 13.08 0.86
C ILE A 172 32.08 12.72 2.32
N THR A 173 33.10 12.02 2.82
CA THR A 173 33.32 11.81 4.26
C THR A 173 34.43 12.73 4.71
N ASN A 174 34.05 13.86 5.30
CA ASN A 174 34.97 14.88 5.81
C ASN A 174 35.71 14.41 7.07
N GLY A 175 36.91 14.92 7.33
CA GLY A 175 37.72 14.56 8.49
C GLY A 175 38.43 13.22 8.34
N ALA A 176 38.93 12.69 9.47
CA ALA A 176 39.73 11.46 9.48
C ALA A 176 38.90 10.18 9.42
N SER A 177 37.60 10.25 9.78
CA SER A 177 36.73 9.07 9.82
C SER A 177 35.26 9.45 10.01
N LYS A 178 34.34 8.51 9.72
CA LYS A 178 32.90 8.66 10.01
C LYS A 178 32.54 8.45 11.49
N GLU A 179 33.44 7.87 12.28
CA GLU A 179 33.26 7.61 13.70
C GLU A 179 33.52 8.90 14.51
N PRO A 180 32.60 9.34 15.38
CA PRO A 180 32.72 10.63 16.06
C PRO A 180 34.03 10.84 16.84
N GLN A 181 34.58 9.78 17.45
CA GLN A 181 35.81 9.86 18.24
C GLN A 181 37.04 10.13 17.37
N GLU A 182 37.14 9.47 16.22
CA GLU A 182 38.27 9.64 15.29
C GLU A 182 38.11 10.93 14.46
N TYR A 183 36.87 11.27 14.08
CA TYR A 183 36.53 12.50 13.38
C TYR A 183 37.06 13.77 14.08
N ALA A 184 37.02 13.80 15.41
CA ALA A 184 37.46 14.95 16.21
C ALA A 184 39.00 15.05 16.42
N ARG A 185 39.76 14.01 16.04
CA ARG A 185 41.21 13.96 16.27
C ARG A 185 42.00 14.86 15.32
N GLU A 186 41.55 14.97 14.08
CA GLU A 186 42.20 15.78 13.05
C GLU A 186 41.41 17.03 12.67
N GLY A 187 42.06 17.91 11.91
CA GLY A 187 41.44 19.06 11.29
C GLY A 187 40.51 18.66 10.14
N ARG A 188 39.50 19.51 9.89
CA ARG A 188 38.39 19.22 8.98
C ARG A 188 38.09 20.44 8.12
N ALA A 189 37.75 20.22 6.86
CA ALA A 189 37.39 21.31 5.96
C ALA A 189 35.93 21.72 6.18
N LEU A 190 35.64 23.02 6.17
CA LEU A 190 34.28 23.57 6.21
C LEU A 190 33.83 24.08 4.85
N GLN A 191 34.79 24.36 3.97
CA GLN A 191 34.56 24.77 2.59
C GLN A 191 35.47 23.98 1.66
N MET A 192 35.05 23.80 0.43
CA MET A 192 35.84 23.15 -0.60
C MET A 192 35.32 23.53 -1.99
N ASP A 193 36.22 23.71 -2.94
CA ASP A 193 35.83 23.88 -4.35
C ASP A 193 35.80 22.53 -5.05
N LEU A 194 34.71 22.28 -5.76
CA LEU A 194 34.55 21.19 -6.71
C LEU A 194 34.73 21.74 -8.12
N GLU A 195 35.82 21.36 -8.77
CA GLU A 195 36.12 21.66 -10.17
C GLU A 195 35.95 20.38 -10.99
N VAL A 196 35.02 20.36 -11.93
CA VAL A 196 34.74 19.20 -12.79
C VAL A 196 35.11 19.55 -14.21
N THR A 197 35.96 18.74 -14.85
CA THR A 197 36.30 18.87 -16.26
C THR A 197 35.67 17.73 -17.06
N THR A 198 34.92 18.09 -18.09
CA THR A 198 34.23 17.18 -19.01
C THR A 198 35.15 16.72 -20.14
N ALA A 199 34.66 15.80 -20.97
CA ALA A 199 35.43 15.20 -22.06
C ALA A 199 35.80 16.17 -23.18
N ASP A 200 34.99 17.20 -23.40
CA ASP A 200 35.18 18.30 -24.36
C ASP A 200 35.98 19.48 -23.78
N GLY A 201 36.30 19.44 -22.48
CA GLY A 201 37.12 20.44 -21.80
C GLY A 201 36.32 21.56 -21.13
N GLU A 202 34.99 21.50 -21.12
CA GLU A 202 34.17 22.38 -20.28
C GLU A 202 34.53 22.17 -18.80
N ARG A 203 34.52 23.27 -18.04
CA ARG A 203 34.77 23.28 -16.60
C ARG A 203 33.54 23.75 -15.86
N HIS A 204 33.14 22.98 -14.86
CA HIS A 204 32.10 23.35 -13.90
C HIS A 204 32.73 23.53 -12.54
N ASP A 205 32.61 24.73 -11.98
CA ASP A 205 33.12 25.06 -10.66
C ASP A 205 31.96 25.25 -9.69
N LYS A 206 32.06 24.66 -8.51
CA LYS A 206 31.05 24.75 -7.45
C LYS A 206 31.71 24.84 -6.09
N GLU A 207 31.44 25.90 -5.34
CA GLU A 207 31.80 25.99 -3.94
C GLU A 207 30.87 25.09 -3.10
N LEU A 208 31.46 24.29 -2.22
CA LEU A 208 30.77 23.35 -1.34
C LEU A 208 30.99 23.75 0.11
N THR A 209 29.89 23.87 0.85
CA THR A 209 29.95 23.99 2.31
C THR A 209 29.79 22.61 2.94
N LEU A 210 30.76 22.20 3.75
CA LEU A 210 30.76 20.92 4.44
C LEU A 210 30.29 21.12 5.88
N SER A 211 29.41 20.24 6.36
CA SER A 211 29.01 20.25 7.76
C SER A 211 30.16 19.75 8.66
N ASP A 212 30.32 20.41 9.82
CA ASP A 212 31.22 19.97 10.90
C ASP A 212 30.58 18.84 11.72
N LYS A 213 30.13 17.79 11.04
CA LYS A 213 29.60 16.57 11.66
C LYS A 213 30.23 15.32 11.03
N PRO A 214 30.45 14.28 11.84
CA PRO A 214 30.91 12.99 11.34
C PRO A 214 29.87 12.37 10.41
N GLY A 215 30.33 11.74 9.33
CA GLY A 215 29.50 10.99 8.40
C GLY A 215 29.68 11.39 6.93
N ALA A 216 28.97 10.67 6.09
CA ALA A 216 28.94 10.89 4.65
C ALA A 216 27.96 12.02 4.30
N GLN A 217 28.37 12.90 3.38
CA GLN A 217 27.61 14.05 2.94
C GLN A 217 27.39 13.95 1.42
N PRO A 218 26.16 13.70 0.95
CA PRO A 218 25.87 13.64 -0.47
C PRO A 218 25.76 15.05 -1.06
N ILE A 219 26.34 15.22 -2.25
CA ILE A 219 26.34 16.45 -3.02
C ILE A 219 25.80 16.13 -4.42
N PRO A 220 24.57 16.54 -4.72
CA PRO A 220 24.02 16.41 -6.06
C PRO A 220 24.80 17.28 -7.05
N THR A 221 25.20 16.69 -8.18
CA THR A 221 25.98 17.36 -9.23
C THR A 221 25.25 17.36 -10.57
N GLY A 222 24.87 16.19 -11.08
CA GLY A 222 24.17 16.06 -12.36
C GLY A 222 24.96 16.49 -13.60
N ILE A 223 26.28 16.24 -13.65
CA ILE A 223 27.18 16.67 -14.74
C ILE A 223 27.48 15.50 -15.68
N SER A 224 27.38 15.71 -17.00
CA SER A 224 27.66 14.69 -18.02
C SER A 224 29.13 14.66 -18.43
N ASP A 225 29.56 13.54 -18.99
CA ASP A 225 30.88 13.37 -19.64
C ASP A 225 32.10 13.75 -18.79
N VAL A 226 32.01 13.54 -17.47
CA VAL A 226 33.08 13.86 -16.51
C VAL A 226 34.32 13.00 -16.77
N LYS A 227 35.48 13.65 -16.95
CA LYS A 227 36.79 12.99 -17.07
C LYS A 227 37.72 13.26 -15.89
N LYS A 228 37.60 14.43 -15.27
CA LYS A 228 38.46 14.85 -14.17
C LYS A 228 37.62 15.58 -13.14
N VAL A 229 37.87 15.27 -11.87
CA VAL A 229 37.32 16.01 -10.74
C VAL A 229 38.48 16.47 -9.87
N ARG A 230 38.54 17.75 -9.55
CA ARG A 230 39.51 18.32 -8.63
C ARG A 230 38.77 18.93 -7.45
N LEU A 231 39.20 18.55 -6.26
CA LEU A 231 38.70 19.08 -4.99
C LEU A 231 39.80 19.95 -4.38
N VAL A 232 39.47 21.18 -4.01
CA VAL A 232 40.38 22.09 -3.29
C VAL A 232 39.79 22.33 -1.91
N LEU A 233 40.47 21.87 -0.86
CA LEU A 233 39.93 21.97 0.48
C LEU A 233 40.31 23.31 1.09
N HIS A 234 39.30 24.10 1.43
CA HIS A 234 39.43 25.40 2.05
C HIS A 234 39.06 25.34 3.53
N SER A 235 39.16 26.49 4.21
CA SER A 235 38.66 26.76 5.58
C SER A 235 38.69 25.57 6.53
N ALA A 236 39.65 25.57 7.46
CA ALA A 236 39.84 24.45 8.37
C ALA A 236 39.33 24.75 9.78
N THR A 237 38.65 23.79 10.39
CA THR A 237 38.38 23.75 11.83
C THR A 237 39.18 22.64 12.50
N GLY A 238 39.47 22.79 13.79
CA GLY A 238 40.16 21.76 14.59
C GLY A 238 41.66 21.59 14.31
N LEU A 239 42.25 22.42 13.43
CA LEU A 239 43.70 22.48 13.26
C LEU A 239 44.38 23.04 14.51
N LYS A 240 45.31 22.27 15.05
CA LYS A 240 46.15 22.60 16.22
C LYS A 240 47.56 22.06 15.95
N PRO A 241 48.61 22.52 16.68
CA PRO A 241 49.94 21.91 16.57
C PRO A 241 49.88 20.39 16.71
N GLY A 242 50.50 19.67 15.75
CA GLY A 242 50.50 18.21 15.70
C GLY A 242 49.28 17.56 15.02
N ARG A 243 48.35 18.34 14.47
CA ARG A 243 47.22 17.88 13.66
C ARG A 243 47.30 18.40 12.23
N HIS A 244 46.61 17.73 11.33
CA HIS A 244 46.53 18.09 9.91
C HIS A 244 45.08 18.06 9.43
N LEU A 245 44.83 18.59 8.23
CA LEU A 245 43.53 18.45 7.59
C LEU A 245 43.37 17.02 7.08
N ALA A 246 42.18 16.46 7.26
CA ALA A 246 41.87 15.09 6.87
C ALA A 246 40.62 15.02 5.99
N LEU A 247 40.68 14.16 4.98
CA LEU A 247 39.55 13.77 4.13
C LEU A 247 39.51 12.23 4.05
N ALA A 248 38.47 11.62 4.58
CA ALA A 248 38.40 10.17 4.73
C ALA A 248 38.07 9.48 3.41
N GLU A 249 37.00 9.89 2.74
CA GLU A 249 36.50 9.19 1.56
C GLU A 249 35.79 10.16 0.60
N VAL A 250 35.94 9.91 -0.70
CA VAL A 250 35.26 10.59 -1.80
C VAL A 250 34.73 9.52 -2.76
N GLU A 251 33.41 9.41 -2.87
CA GLU A 251 32.73 8.42 -3.69
C GLU A 251 31.97 9.10 -4.84
N PHE A 252 32.14 8.61 -6.06
CA PHE A 252 31.52 9.15 -7.27
C PHE A 252 30.45 8.20 -7.77
N PHE A 253 29.29 8.72 -8.18
CA PHE A 253 28.19 7.87 -8.63
C PHE A 253 27.70 8.26 -10.02
N GLN A 254 27.29 7.24 -10.77
CA GLN A 254 26.56 7.37 -12.02
C GLN A 254 25.18 6.71 -11.92
N ARG A 255 24.29 7.05 -12.86
CA ARG A 255 23.00 6.36 -12.97
C ARG A 255 23.20 4.87 -13.24
N GLY A 256 22.50 4.02 -12.47
CA GLY A 256 22.47 2.56 -12.62
C GLY A 256 21.66 2.08 -13.80
#